data_AF-A0A1I7TQE8-F1
#
_entry.id   AF-A0A1I7TQE8-F1
#
_cell.length_a   1.000
_cell.length_b   1.000
_cell.length_c   1.000
_cell.angle_alpha   90.00
_cell.angle_beta   90.00
_cell.angle_gamma   90.00
#
_symmetry.space_group_name_H-M   'P 1'
#
loop_
_entity.id
_entity.type
_entity.pdbx_description
1 polymer ?
#
loop_
_entity_poly.entity_id
_entity_poly.type
_entity_poly.pdbx_seq_one_letter_code
_entity_poly.pdbx_strand_id
1 'polypeptide(L)'
;MKYLFDKTSIIARISNGISLQSGLLNGSIPIHSAIEELLGLDSNSNRSIFQSDQMTFLVSKLKSMSKPVDSSIKNLETTVISLNNLRIQSESAGKLPTVPVVSDYLKFVKEHKLIDYTDVLEAYQSLSKLKDLLNDIETLEMNDDATLTEKKAAFSSYFYSFEDKINLVNEKLPKVLANAELKSLPKEFLESRATFSPINGMIDLVRARLKVNVKIDQNAVGGIKDSFKQVEDLKSLIDPFVRDISSLKKIKENRLYPNMNQKTHTRGFLKGIFDISQLKSDLSSQWIESISNRTVSSEKLEKSLAPLFLLEELLKKADEQFDLIPIDSVLQSNRLLFEIQSRLKNTSLDSTQLTSFLYNMEEACLSKAKAVDVSTLQESETLVGIILEMGEKFENLKNLVTKTDINQLKNEMDEVMKLANFTNPGDKDQSAKELPTILKSMKNNEKFKKLKKK
;
A
#
# COMPACT_ATOMS: atom_id res chain seq x y z
N MET A 1 -25.47 40.15 47.52
CA MET A 1 -24.21 39.42 47.23
C MET A 1 -23.41 40.08 46.10
N LYS A 2 -23.99 40.29 44.91
CA LYS A 2 -23.33 40.96 43.76
C LYS A 2 -22.73 42.34 44.08
N TYR A 3 -23.48 43.23 44.73
CA TYR A 3 -23.00 44.56 45.12
C TYR A 3 -21.74 44.54 46.00
N LEU A 4 -21.72 43.69 47.03
CA LEU A 4 -20.56 43.54 47.93
C LEU A 4 -19.34 42.98 47.18
N PHE A 5 -19.55 42.03 46.27
CA PHE A 5 -18.50 41.48 45.43
C PHE A 5 -17.90 42.55 44.50
N ASP A 6 -18.73 43.36 43.86
CA ASP A 6 -18.29 44.45 42.98
C ASP A 6 -17.46 45.48 43.75
N LYS A 7 -17.93 45.88 44.95
CA LYS A 7 -17.21 46.82 45.82
C LYS A 7 -15.88 46.27 46.34
N THR A 8 -15.86 45.00 46.74
CA THR A 8 -14.62 44.33 47.18
C THR A 8 -13.62 44.22 46.03
N SER A 9 -14.10 43.96 44.81
CA SER A 9 -13.27 43.89 43.61
C SER A 9 -12.60 45.23 43.26
N ILE A 10 -13.32 46.35 43.45
CA ILE A 10 -12.77 47.71 43.28
C ILE A 10 -11.62 47.93 44.27
N ILE A 11 -11.84 47.65 45.57
CA ILE A 11 -10.81 47.82 46.60
C ILE A 11 -9.58 46.95 46.30
N ALA A 12 -9.81 45.70 45.89
CA ALA A 12 -8.74 44.78 45.51
C ALA A 12 -7.91 45.33 44.34
N ARG A 13 -8.54 45.82 43.26
CA ARG A 13 -7.83 46.43 42.12
C ARG A 13 -7.04 47.66 42.52
N ILE A 14 -7.57 48.52 43.38
CA ILE A 14 -6.86 49.70 43.89
C ILE A 14 -5.64 49.30 44.70
N SER A 15 -5.81 48.37 45.65
CA SER A 15 -4.70 47.83 46.45
C SER A 15 -3.61 47.21 45.58
N ASN A 16 -4.01 46.45 44.55
CA ASN A 16 -3.09 45.85 43.59
C ASN A 16 -2.36 46.90 42.75
N GLY A 17 -3.03 47.97 42.34
CA GLY A 17 -2.42 49.10 41.61
C GLY A 17 -1.39 49.85 42.43
N ILE A 18 -1.70 50.13 43.70
CA ILE A 18 -0.77 50.74 44.64
C ILE A 18 0.46 49.85 44.85
N SER A 19 0.25 48.55 45.08
CA SER A 19 1.33 47.58 45.27
C SER A 19 2.24 47.49 44.04
N LEU A 20 1.64 47.39 42.84
CA LEU A 20 2.40 47.29 41.60
C LEU A 20 3.21 48.57 41.36
N GLN A 21 2.59 49.75 41.48
CA GLN A 21 3.30 51.00 41.27
C GLN A 21 4.40 51.22 42.31
N SER A 22 4.14 50.95 43.60
CA SER A 22 5.15 51.05 44.65
C SER A 22 6.34 50.15 44.34
N GLY A 23 6.08 48.91 43.91
CA GLY A 23 7.12 47.96 43.52
C GLY A 23 7.93 48.39 42.29
N LEU A 24 7.28 49.03 41.31
CA LEU A 24 7.95 49.60 40.14
C LEU A 24 8.82 50.81 40.51
N LEU A 25 8.32 51.71 41.36
CA LEU A 25 9.02 52.93 41.75
C LEU A 25 10.22 52.67 42.67
N ASN A 26 10.13 51.69 43.57
CA ASN A 26 11.22 51.31 44.47
C ASN A 26 12.18 50.28 43.88
N GLY A 27 11.92 49.81 42.65
CA GLY A 27 12.76 48.85 41.93
C GLY A 27 12.64 47.39 42.39
N SER A 28 11.76 47.07 43.34
CA SER A 28 11.53 45.67 43.77
C SER A 28 10.80 44.83 42.72
N ILE A 29 10.11 45.47 41.78
CA ILE A 29 9.53 44.83 40.59
C ILE A 29 10.29 45.34 39.35
N PRO A 30 10.99 44.47 38.61
CA PRO A 30 11.60 44.87 37.35
C PRO A 30 10.53 45.29 36.33
N ILE A 31 10.68 46.49 35.75
CA ILE A 31 9.69 47.03 34.81
C ILE A 31 9.46 46.13 33.59
N HIS A 32 10.51 45.47 33.09
CA HIS A 32 10.40 44.56 31.94
C HIS A 32 9.53 43.33 32.26
N SER A 33 9.69 42.74 33.45
CA SER A 33 8.89 41.58 33.88
C SER A 33 7.43 41.97 34.08
N ALA A 34 7.17 43.16 34.64
CA ALA A 34 5.81 43.68 34.75
C ALA A 34 5.17 43.89 33.37
N ILE A 35 5.90 44.48 32.42
CA ILE A 35 5.42 44.66 31.03
C ILE A 35 5.10 43.30 30.38
N GLU A 36 5.98 42.32 30.51
CA GLU A 36 5.78 40.97 29.96
C GLU A 36 4.51 40.33 30.52
N GLU A 37 4.31 40.34 31.85
CA GLU A 37 3.11 39.76 32.47
C GLU A 37 1.81 40.52 32.15
N LEU A 38 1.88 41.86 31.99
CA LEU A 38 0.74 42.69 31.60
C LEU A 38 0.31 42.45 30.16
N LEU A 39 1.26 42.17 29.26
CA LEU A 39 0.97 41.81 27.86
C LEU A 39 0.65 40.31 27.67
N GLY A 40 0.79 39.50 28.72
CA GLY A 40 0.57 38.05 28.68
C GLY A 40 1.73 37.27 28.04
N LEU A 41 2.92 37.86 27.96
CA LEU A 41 4.16 37.22 27.54
C LEU A 41 4.68 36.31 28.67
N ASP A 42 5.27 35.18 28.32
CA ASP A 42 6.07 34.38 29.26
C ASP A 42 7.56 34.78 29.17
N SER A 43 8.35 34.48 30.21
CA SER A 43 9.80 34.78 30.23
C SER A 43 10.59 34.09 29.10
N ASN A 44 9.96 33.10 28.45
CA ASN A 44 10.50 32.33 27.33
C ASN A 44 9.94 32.80 25.97
N SER A 45 9.15 33.88 25.95
CA SER A 45 8.50 34.37 24.73
C SER A 45 9.59 34.91 23.81
N ASN A 46 9.73 34.27 22.65
CA ASN A 46 10.77 34.65 21.73
C ASN A 46 10.46 36.04 21.14
N ARG A 47 11.33 37.02 21.41
CA ARG A 47 11.17 38.39 20.89
C ARG A 47 11.30 38.47 19.36
N SER A 48 11.71 37.39 18.68
CA SER A 48 11.69 37.35 17.22
C SER A 48 10.29 37.26 16.60
N ILE A 49 9.22 36.99 17.39
CA ILE A 49 7.83 37.05 16.87
C ILE A 49 7.48 38.42 16.26
N PHE A 50 8.26 39.46 16.57
CA PHE A 50 8.09 40.82 16.06
C PHE A 50 8.83 41.08 14.72
N GLN A 51 9.54 40.09 14.15
CA GLN A 51 10.25 40.23 12.87
C GLN A 51 9.37 39.78 11.68
N SER A 52 8.58 40.69 11.12
CA SER A 52 7.65 40.45 10.01
C SER A 52 8.32 39.88 8.74
N ASP A 53 9.57 40.25 8.50
CA ASP A 53 10.25 39.97 7.23
C ASP A 53 10.56 38.49 7.07
N GLN A 54 10.93 37.82 8.16
CA GLN A 54 11.19 36.39 8.17
C GLN A 54 9.89 35.60 7.90
N MET A 55 8.78 35.97 8.53
CA MET A 55 7.49 35.31 8.31
C MET A 55 7.02 35.49 6.86
N THR A 56 7.16 36.70 6.33
CA THR A 56 6.85 37.01 4.93
C THR A 56 7.71 36.17 3.98
N PHE A 57 8.99 36.01 4.30
CA PHE A 57 9.91 35.16 3.54
C PHE A 57 9.49 33.68 3.57
N LEU A 58 9.17 33.10 4.73
CA LEU A 58 8.68 31.73 4.83
C LEU A 58 7.38 31.53 4.04
N VAL A 59 6.40 32.43 4.20
CA VAL A 59 5.14 32.38 3.47
C VAL A 59 5.40 32.45 1.96
N SER A 60 6.33 33.29 1.52
CA SER A 60 6.71 33.37 0.10
C SER A 60 7.33 32.06 -0.41
N LYS A 61 8.19 31.42 0.41
CA LYS A 61 8.83 30.14 0.09
C LYS A 61 7.80 29.02 0.01
N LEU A 62 6.91 28.89 0.99
CA LEU A 62 5.83 27.90 0.99
C LEU A 62 4.90 28.07 -0.23
N LYS A 63 4.54 29.31 -0.58
CA LYS A 63 3.75 29.59 -1.80
C LYS A 63 4.50 29.24 -3.09
N SER A 64 5.83 29.43 -3.11
CA SER A 64 6.63 29.05 -4.29
C SER A 64 6.69 27.54 -4.48
N MET A 65 6.69 26.77 -3.39
CA MET A 65 6.77 25.31 -3.37
C MET A 65 5.41 24.62 -3.57
N SER A 66 4.29 25.33 -3.45
CA SER A 66 2.96 24.77 -3.72
C SER A 66 2.67 24.61 -5.22
N LYS A 67 3.62 24.96 -6.10
CA LYS A 67 3.49 24.78 -7.54
C LYS A 67 3.57 23.28 -7.88
N PRO A 68 2.78 22.81 -8.88
CA PRO A 68 2.90 21.43 -9.35
C PRO A 68 4.33 21.13 -9.79
N VAL A 69 4.80 19.94 -9.44
CA VAL A 69 6.06 19.38 -9.98
C VAL A 69 5.95 19.30 -11.50
N ASP A 70 7.03 19.72 -12.18
CA ASP A 70 7.14 19.74 -13.63
C ASP A 70 6.84 18.36 -14.25
N SER A 71 6.17 18.34 -15.41
CA SER A 71 5.78 17.10 -16.08
C SER A 71 6.99 16.26 -16.51
N SER A 72 8.12 16.90 -16.84
CA SER A 72 9.38 16.20 -17.17
C SER A 72 9.90 15.39 -15.98
N ILE A 73 9.81 15.93 -14.76
CA ILE A 73 10.21 15.25 -13.52
C ILE A 73 9.30 14.05 -13.24
N LYS A 74 7.98 14.20 -13.46
CA LYS A 74 7.01 13.08 -13.30
C LYS A 74 7.26 11.95 -14.29
N ASN A 75 7.61 12.28 -15.54
CA ASN A 75 7.97 11.28 -16.55
C ASN A 75 9.25 10.54 -16.17
N LEU A 76 10.23 11.26 -15.61
CA LEU A 76 11.47 10.68 -15.11
C LEU A 76 11.22 9.75 -13.92
N GLU A 77 10.36 10.12 -12.98
CA GLU A 77 9.93 9.25 -11.87
C GLU A 77 9.29 7.96 -12.38
N THR A 78 8.37 8.05 -13.34
CA THR A 78 7.73 6.89 -13.97
C THR A 78 8.75 5.97 -14.65
N THR A 79 9.78 6.56 -15.26
CA THR A 79 10.90 5.84 -15.87
C THR A 79 11.72 5.10 -14.82
N VAL A 80 12.06 5.77 -13.71
CA VAL A 80 12.80 5.16 -12.58
C VAL A 80 12.01 4.01 -11.94
N ILE A 81 10.69 4.16 -11.78
CA ILE A 81 9.82 3.07 -11.28
C ILE A 81 9.87 1.87 -12.24
N SER A 82 9.76 2.12 -13.55
CA SER A 82 9.82 1.06 -14.56
C SER A 82 11.17 0.33 -14.53
N LEU A 83 12.27 1.07 -14.36
CA LEU A 83 13.61 0.50 -14.19
C LEU A 83 13.73 -0.35 -12.91
N ASN A 84 13.15 0.10 -11.80
CA ASN A 84 13.15 -0.70 -10.57
C ASN A 84 12.31 -1.98 -10.71
N ASN A 85 11.19 -1.92 -11.43
CA ASN A 85 10.41 -3.12 -11.74
C ASN A 85 11.21 -4.12 -12.58
N LEU A 86 11.98 -3.65 -13.58
CA LEU A 86 12.89 -4.50 -14.34
C LEU A 86 13.98 -5.13 -13.46
N ARG A 87 14.57 -4.37 -12.52
CA ARG A 87 15.53 -4.91 -11.55
C ARG A 87 14.93 -6.06 -10.74
N ILE A 88 13.73 -5.86 -10.19
CA ILE A 88 13.03 -6.89 -9.41
C ILE A 88 12.77 -8.13 -10.27
N GLN A 89 12.29 -7.94 -11.50
CA GLN A 89 12.08 -9.06 -12.44
C GLN A 89 13.39 -9.80 -12.73
N SER A 90 14.50 -9.08 -12.93
CA SER A 90 15.81 -9.71 -13.18
C SER A 90 16.31 -10.54 -12.01
N GLU A 91 16.03 -10.11 -10.78
CA GLU A 91 16.39 -10.85 -9.57
C GLU A 91 15.57 -12.14 -9.44
N SER A 92 14.34 -12.14 -9.98
CA SER A 92 13.45 -13.31 -10.00
C SER A 92 13.65 -14.26 -11.18
N ALA A 93 14.38 -13.86 -12.23
CA ALA A 93 14.53 -14.65 -13.47
C ALA A 93 15.35 -15.95 -13.29
N GLY A 94 16.02 -16.12 -12.13
CA GLY A 94 16.78 -17.32 -11.80
C GLY A 94 18.11 -17.42 -12.55
N LYS A 95 18.83 -18.54 -12.34
CA LYS A 95 20.10 -18.80 -13.02
C LYS A 95 19.84 -19.57 -14.31
N LEU A 96 20.36 -19.06 -15.42
CA LEU A 96 20.32 -19.76 -16.70
C LEU A 96 21.16 -21.06 -16.64
N PRO A 97 20.72 -22.14 -17.29
CA PRO A 97 21.55 -23.32 -17.48
C PRO A 97 22.79 -22.95 -18.30
N THR A 98 23.90 -23.59 -18.00
CA THR A 98 25.15 -23.37 -18.74
C THR A 98 25.10 -24.05 -20.12
N VAL A 99 25.90 -23.57 -21.07
CA VAL A 99 25.99 -24.16 -22.41
C VAL A 99 26.28 -25.67 -22.38
N PRO A 100 27.21 -26.18 -21.55
CA PRO A 100 27.39 -27.62 -21.39
C PRO A 100 26.12 -28.35 -20.96
N VAL A 101 25.37 -27.83 -19.99
CA VAL A 101 24.10 -28.44 -19.54
C VAL A 101 23.08 -28.52 -20.68
N VAL A 102 22.94 -27.46 -21.47
CA VAL A 102 22.05 -27.46 -22.63
C VAL A 102 22.51 -28.49 -23.67
N SER A 103 23.80 -28.49 -24.00
CA SER A 103 24.39 -29.43 -24.97
C SER A 103 24.25 -30.89 -24.54
N ASP A 104 24.52 -31.18 -23.26
CA ASP A 104 24.43 -32.52 -22.67
C ASP A 104 22.99 -33.01 -22.66
N TYR A 105 22.02 -32.14 -22.33
CA TYR A 105 20.61 -32.46 -22.42
C TYR A 105 20.18 -32.78 -23.87
N LEU A 106 20.56 -31.95 -24.85
CA LEU A 106 20.22 -32.19 -26.25
C LEU A 106 20.86 -33.48 -26.80
N LYS A 107 22.10 -33.75 -26.40
CA LYS A 107 22.78 -35.01 -26.71
C LYS A 107 22.06 -36.19 -26.07
N PHE A 108 21.71 -36.07 -24.79
CA PHE A 108 20.94 -37.05 -24.04
C PHE A 108 19.62 -37.37 -24.77
N VAL A 109 18.82 -36.36 -25.14
CA VAL A 109 17.55 -36.55 -25.87
C VAL A 109 17.76 -37.24 -27.21
N LYS A 110 18.85 -36.91 -27.92
CA LYS A 110 19.17 -37.51 -29.23
C LYS A 110 19.59 -38.98 -29.13
N GLU A 111 20.36 -39.33 -28.11
CA GLU A 111 20.87 -40.69 -27.88
C GLU A 111 19.80 -41.60 -27.27
N HIS A 112 18.92 -41.04 -26.47
CA HIS A 112 17.82 -41.75 -25.83
C HIS A 112 16.60 -41.82 -26.76
N LYS A 113 16.65 -42.78 -27.68
CA LYS A 113 15.49 -43.27 -28.45
C LYS A 113 14.58 -44.11 -27.54
N LEU A 114 14.07 -43.51 -26.47
CA LEU A 114 14.03 -44.28 -25.23
C LEU A 114 12.79 -45.13 -24.97
N ILE A 115 11.66 -44.91 -25.63
CA ILE A 115 10.41 -45.60 -25.26
C ILE A 115 9.63 -45.93 -26.53
N ASP A 116 9.26 -47.20 -26.69
CA ASP A 116 8.17 -47.56 -27.60
C ASP A 116 6.85 -47.05 -26.99
N TYR A 117 6.38 -45.91 -27.51
CA TYR A 117 5.13 -45.30 -27.06
C TYR A 117 3.90 -46.00 -27.65
N THR A 118 4.04 -47.09 -28.40
CA THR A 118 2.90 -47.81 -28.96
C THR A 118 1.96 -48.28 -27.85
N ASP A 119 2.48 -48.92 -26.80
CA ASP A 119 1.66 -49.36 -25.66
C ASP A 119 1.00 -48.17 -24.94
N VAL A 120 1.73 -47.05 -24.80
CA VAL A 120 1.20 -45.81 -24.18
C VAL A 120 0.07 -45.24 -25.02
N LEU A 121 0.24 -45.21 -26.35
CA LEU A 121 -0.74 -44.71 -27.30
C LEU A 121 -1.98 -45.60 -27.34
N GLU A 122 -1.81 -46.93 -27.38
CA GLU A 122 -2.91 -47.89 -27.33
C GLU A 122 -3.70 -47.78 -26.03
N ALA A 123 -3.01 -47.69 -24.89
CA ALA A 123 -3.65 -47.49 -23.59
C ALA A 123 -4.41 -46.15 -23.55
N TYR A 124 -3.80 -45.05 -24.00
CA TYR A 124 -4.46 -43.75 -24.09
C TYR A 124 -5.71 -43.79 -24.96
N GLN A 125 -5.63 -44.39 -26.15
CA GLN A 125 -6.77 -44.52 -27.06
C GLN A 125 -7.89 -45.37 -26.44
N SER A 126 -7.55 -46.45 -25.73
CA SER A 126 -8.55 -47.28 -25.05
C SER A 126 -9.26 -46.51 -23.92
N LEU A 127 -8.51 -45.77 -23.11
CA LEU A 127 -9.03 -44.93 -22.04
C LEU A 127 -9.90 -43.78 -22.58
N SER A 128 -9.46 -43.11 -23.64
CA SER A 128 -10.23 -42.05 -24.30
C SER A 128 -11.57 -42.58 -24.80
N LYS A 129 -11.57 -43.72 -25.51
CA LYS A 129 -12.80 -44.35 -26.02
C LYS A 129 -13.75 -44.75 -24.89
N LEU A 130 -13.23 -45.28 -23.78
CA LEU A 130 -14.05 -45.59 -22.61
C LEU A 130 -14.63 -44.31 -21.99
N LYS A 131 -13.82 -43.27 -21.82
CA LYS A 131 -14.25 -41.98 -21.27
C LYS A 131 -15.33 -41.33 -22.13
N ASP A 132 -15.15 -41.31 -23.45
CA ASP A 132 -16.13 -40.77 -24.40
C ASP A 132 -17.45 -41.54 -24.28
N LEU A 133 -17.39 -42.87 -24.24
CA LEU A 133 -18.57 -43.71 -24.05
C LEU A 133 -19.30 -43.45 -22.72
N LEU A 134 -18.56 -43.26 -21.62
CA LEU A 134 -19.14 -42.91 -20.31
C LEU A 134 -19.82 -41.53 -20.35
N ASN A 135 -19.23 -40.55 -21.05
CA ASN A 135 -19.84 -39.22 -21.23
C ASN A 135 -21.11 -39.31 -22.09
N ASP A 136 -21.10 -40.11 -23.15
CA ASP A 136 -22.26 -40.30 -24.02
C ASP A 136 -23.41 -40.97 -23.26
N ILE A 137 -23.12 -42.00 -22.43
CA ILE A 137 -24.12 -42.64 -21.56
C ILE A 137 -24.71 -41.63 -20.56
N GLU A 138 -23.90 -40.75 -19.99
CA GLU A 138 -24.39 -39.74 -19.04
C GLU A 138 -25.33 -38.72 -19.70
N THR A 139 -25.05 -38.35 -20.94
CA THR A 139 -25.82 -37.34 -21.69
C THR A 139 -27.01 -37.93 -22.45
N LEU A 140 -27.02 -39.24 -22.70
CA LEU A 140 -28.11 -39.94 -23.38
C LEU A 140 -29.46 -39.74 -22.67
N GLU A 141 -30.42 -39.09 -23.31
CA GLU A 141 -31.79 -39.01 -22.80
C GLU A 141 -32.63 -40.15 -23.40
N MET A 142 -33.23 -40.96 -22.54
CA MET A 142 -34.10 -42.06 -22.95
C MET A 142 -35.33 -42.11 -22.05
N ASN A 143 -36.47 -41.72 -22.60
CA ASN A 143 -37.74 -41.65 -21.88
C ASN A 143 -38.48 -42.98 -22.02
N ASP A 144 -39.40 -43.27 -21.09
CA ASP A 144 -40.21 -44.49 -21.14
C ASP A 144 -41.07 -44.55 -22.41
N ASP A 145 -41.44 -43.40 -22.98
CA ASP A 145 -42.25 -43.26 -24.20
C ASP A 145 -41.46 -43.42 -25.51
N ALA A 146 -40.13 -43.53 -25.47
CA ALA A 146 -39.33 -43.72 -26.68
C ALA A 146 -39.70 -45.04 -27.37
N THR A 147 -39.70 -45.03 -28.70
CA THR A 147 -40.06 -46.20 -29.51
C THR A 147 -39.05 -47.33 -29.29
N LEU A 148 -39.50 -48.57 -29.51
CA LEU A 148 -38.63 -49.74 -29.40
C LEU A 148 -37.42 -49.63 -30.35
N THR A 149 -37.60 -49.02 -31.54
CA THR A 149 -36.53 -48.79 -32.52
C THR A 149 -35.48 -47.82 -31.99
N GLU A 150 -35.88 -46.70 -31.37
CA GLU A 150 -34.95 -45.74 -30.77
C GLU A 150 -34.17 -46.35 -29.61
N LYS A 151 -34.85 -47.13 -28.75
CA LYS A 151 -34.21 -47.85 -27.64
C LYS A 151 -33.20 -48.89 -28.13
N LYS A 152 -33.51 -49.63 -29.19
CA LYS A 152 -32.57 -50.59 -29.83
C LYS A 152 -31.35 -49.90 -30.42
N ALA A 153 -31.54 -48.75 -31.06
CA ALA A 153 -30.45 -47.96 -31.62
C ALA A 153 -29.51 -47.48 -30.51
N ALA A 154 -30.06 -46.89 -29.44
CA ALA A 154 -29.27 -46.42 -28.30
C ALA A 154 -28.53 -47.56 -27.57
N PHE A 155 -29.19 -48.70 -27.31
CA PHE A 155 -28.52 -49.87 -26.75
C PHE A 155 -27.33 -50.31 -27.63
N SER A 156 -27.53 -50.39 -28.94
CA SER A 156 -26.49 -50.80 -29.90
C SER A 156 -25.32 -49.81 -29.93
N SER A 157 -25.57 -48.52 -29.84
CA SER A 157 -24.54 -47.48 -29.89
C SER A 157 -23.70 -47.42 -28.61
N TYR A 158 -24.32 -47.58 -27.45
CA TYR A 158 -23.66 -47.25 -26.18
C TYR A 158 -23.37 -48.45 -25.27
N PHE A 159 -24.20 -49.48 -25.30
CA PHE A 159 -24.13 -50.59 -24.35
C PHE A 159 -23.60 -51.88 -24.97
N TYR A 160 -23.85 -52.10 -26.27
CA TYR A 160 -23.43 -53.32 -26.95
C TYR A 160 -21.91 -53.54 -26.94
N SER A 161 -21.10 -52.47 -27.05
CA SER A 161 -19.63 -52.56 -26.99
C SER A 161 -19.04 -52.11 -25.66
N PHE A 162 -19.86 -51.90 -24.63
CA PHE A 162 -19.42 -51.34 -23.36
C PHE A 162 -18.41 -52.25 -22.65
N GLU A 163 -18.72 -53.55 -22.62
CA GLU A 163 -17.83 -54.58 -22.07
C GLU A 163 -16.51 -54.64 -22.85
N ASP A 164 -16.55 -54.61 -24.18
CA ASP A 164 -15.35 -54.59 -25.02
C ASP A 164 -14.45 -53.40 -24.74
N LYS A 165 -15.02 -52.20 -24.50
CA LYS A 165 -14.21 -51.01 -24.15
C LYS A 165 -13.50 -51.17 -22.82
N ILE A 166 -14.19 -51.70 -21.80
CA ILE A 166 -13.58 -51.96 -20.49
C ILE A 166 -12.50 -53.04 -20.63
N ASN A 167 -12.76 -54.11 -21.37
CA ASN A 167 -11.79 -55.18 -21.62
C ASN A 167 -10.54 -54.68 -22.34
N LEU A 168 -10.69 -53.77 -23.31
CA LEU A 168 -9.56 -53.12 -23.97
C LEU A 168 -8.69 -52.32 -22.99
N VAL A 169 -9.29 -51.53 -22.09
CA VAL A 169 -8.50 -50.82 -21.06
C VAL A 169 -7.78 -51.81 -20.14
N ASN A 170 -8.48 -52.87 -19.71
CA ASN A 170 -7.92 -53.93 -18.87
C ASN A 170 -6.81 -54.73 -19.57
N GLU A 171 -6.77 -54.77 -20.90
CA GLU A 171 -5.67 -55.39 -21.67
C GLU A 171 -4.48 -54.44 -21.85
N LYS A 172 -4.75 -53.17 -22.21
CA LYS A 172 -3.70 -52.23 -22.64
C LYS A 172 -3.01 -51.51 -21.48
N LEU A 173 -3.78 -51.01 -20.51
CA LEU A 173 -3.23 -50.22 -19.40
C LEU A 173 -2.19 -50.99 -18.56
N PRO A 174 -2.36 -52.28 -18.24
CA PRO A 174 -1.35 -53.03 -17.49
C PRO A 174 0.01 -53.10 -18.18
N LYS A 175 0.07 -53.09 -19.52
CA LYS A 175 1.35 -53.10 -20.27
C LYS A 175 2.16 -51.82 -19.97
N VAL A 176 1.48 -50.67 -19.97
CA VAL A 176 2.08 -49.38 -19.61
C VAL A 176 2.51 -49.37 -18.13
N LEU A 177 1.66 -49.84 -17.22
CA LEU A 177 1.97 -49.87 -15.79
C LEU A 177 3.06 -50.89 -15.43
N ALA A 178 3.30 -51.91 -16.25
CA ALA A 178 4.37 -52.87 -16.07
C ALA A 178 5.70 -52.41 -16.67
N ASN A 179 5.71 -51.41 -17.55
CA ASN A 179 6.89 -50.95 -18.26
C ASN A 179 7.95 -50.39 -17.28
N ALA A 180 9.11 -51.05 -17.22
CA ALA A 180 10.19 -50.71 -16.31
C ALA A 180 10.88 -49.39 -16.69
N GLU A 181 11.03 -49.10 -17.98
CA GLU A 181 11.67 -47.87 -18.49
C GLU A 181 10.85 -46.63 -18.12
N LEU A 182 9.51 -46.72 -18.15
CA LEU A 182 8.62 -45.66 -17.69
C LEU A 182 8.70 -45.43 -16.17
N LYS A 183 8.97 -46.48 -15.38
CA LYS A 183 9.16 -46.37 -13.92
C LYS A 183 10.50 -45.75 -13.57
N SER A 184 11.53 -46.05 -14.35
CA SER A 184 12.91 -45.56 -14.17
C SER A 184 13.28 -44.47 -15.17
N LEU A 185 12.33 -43.57 -15.48
CA LEU A 185 12.60 -42.43 -16.36
C LEU A 185 13.83 -41.65 -15.89
N PRO A 186 14.79 -41.36 -16.79
CA PRO A 186 15.99 -40.61 -16.45
C PRO A 186 15.67 -39.25 -15.84
N LYS A 187 16.51 -38.82 -14.89
CA LYS A 187 16.36 -37.54 -14.19
C LYS A 187 16.40 -36.35 -15.16
N GLU A 188 17.13 -36.47 -16.27
CA GLU A 188 17.27 -35.44 -17.29
C GLU A 188 15.91 -35.05 -17.87
N PHE A 189 15.00 -36.02 -18.08
CA PHE A 189 13.63 -35.72 -18.50
C PHE A 189 12.79 -35.10 -17.37
N LEU A 190 12.89 -35.61 -16.15
CA LEU A 190 12.08 -35.17 -15.02
C LEU A 190 12.48 -33.78 -14.48
N GLU A 191 13.76 -33.47 -14.49
CA GLU A 191 14.33 -32.22 -13.99
C GLU A 191 14.47 -31.14 -15.08
N SER A 192 14.19 -31.50 -16.35
CA SER A 192 14.20 -30.58 -17.49
C SER A 192 13.38 -29.32 -17.23
N ARG A 193 12.20 -29.46 -16.63
CA ARG A 193 11.32 -28.32 -16.32
C ARG A 193 12.01 -27.30 -15.42
N ALA A 194 12.54 -27.76 -14.28
CA ALA A 194 13.22 -26.88 -13.32
C ALA A 194 14.53 -26.30 -13.89
N THR A 195 15.24 -27.07 -14.71
CA THR A 195 16.52 -26.67 -15.31
C THR A 195 16.35 -25.60 -16.37
N PHE A 196 15.31 -25.69 -17.21
CA PHE A 196 15.13 -24.84 -18.38
C PHE A 196 14.09 -23.72 -18.18
N SER A 197 13.23 -23.77 -17.15
CA SER A 197 12.27 -22.70 -16.86
C SER A 197 12.89 -21.29 -16.68
N PRO A 198 14.12 -21.11 -16.14
CA PRO A 198 14.74 -19.79 -16.06
C PRO A 198 14.95 -19.11 -17.42
N ILE A 199 15.03 -19.88 -18.52
CA ILE A 199 15.19 -19.30 -19.86
C ILE A 199 13.95 -18.48 -20.26
N ASN A 200 12.74 -18.97 -19.96
CA ASN A 200 11.51 -18.21 -20.21
C ASN A 200 11.48 -16.90 -19.42
N GLY A 201 11.86 -16.96 -18.13
CA GLY A 201 11.98 -15.77 -17.29
C GLY A 201 12.95 -14.74 -17.86
N MET A 202 14.06 -15.19 -18.46
CA MET A 202 15.02 -14.31 -19.12
C MET A 202 14.47 -13.74 -20.43
N ILE A 203 13.75 -14.53 -21.23
CA ILE A 203 13.12 -14.05 -22.47
C ILE A 203 12.07 -12.98 -22.15
N ASP A 204 11.24 -13.19 -21.13
CA ASP A 204 10.28 -12.21 -20.65
C ASP A 204 10.97 -10.94 -20.14
N LEU A 205 12.08 -11.08 -19.42
CA LEU A 205 12.89 -9.94 -18.99
C LEU A 205 13.43 -9.13 -20.18
N VAL A 206 13.92 -9.80 -21.24
CA VAL A 206 14.40 -9.13 -22.46
C VAL A 206 13.27 -8.34 -23.11
N ARG A 207 12.06 -8.93 -23.23
CA ARG A 207 10.89 -8.23 -23.77
C ARG A 207 10.46 -7.05 -22.91
N ALA A 208 10.42 -7.23 -21.59
CA ALA A 208 10.08 -6.18 -20.65
C ALA A 208 11.07 -5.01 -20.79
N ARG A 209 12.37 -5.31 -20.89
CA ARG A 209 13.41 -4.30 -21.11
C ARG A 209 13.19 -3.50 -22.38
N LEU A 210 12.82 -4.15 -23.49
CA LEU A 210 12.58 -3.47 -24.77
C LEU A 210 11.34 -2.57 -24.77
N LYS A 211 10.37 -2.83 -23.89
CA LYS A 211 9.19 -1.97 -23.71
C LYS A 211 9.50 -0.71 -22.90
N VAL A 212 10.53 -0.73 -22.06
CA VAL A 212 10.90 0.43 -21.25
C VAL A 212 11.72 1.40 -22.11
N ASN A 213 11.05 2.45 -22.59
CA ASN A 213 11.70 3.57 -23.26
C ASN A 213 12.36 4.48 -22.22
N VAL A 214 13.65 4.27 -21.98
CA VAL A 214 14.40 5.08 -21.02
C VAL A 214 14.94 6.31 -21.74
N LYS A 215 14.32 7.47 -21.49
CA LYS A 215 14.85 8.78 -21.89
C LYS A 215 15.06 9.60 -20.64
N ILE A 216 16.31 9.93 -20.34
CA ILE A 216 16.66 10.76 -19.19
C ILE A 216 16.80 12.19 -19.70
N ASP A 217 15.83 13.04 -19.34
CA ASP A 217 15.91 14.46 -19.65
C ASP A 217 16.83 15.14 -18.63
N GLN A 218 18.00 15.59 -19.07
CA GLN A 218 18.98 16.27 -18.22
C GLN A 218 18.43 17.55 -17.57
N ASN A 219 17.47 18.23 -18.21
CA ASN A 219 16.79 19.37 -17.58
C ASN A 219 15.92 18.92 -16.41
N ALA A 220 15.24 17.78 -16.54
CA ALA A 220 14.47 17.19 -15.45
C ALA A 220 15.38 16.73 -14.30
N VAL A 221 16.56 16.19 -14.59
CA VAL A 221 17.58 15.84 -13.59
C VAL A 221 18.03 17.08 -12.80
N GLY A 222 18.31 18.18 -13.51
CA GLY A 222 18.59 19.47 -12.87
C GLY A 222 17.43 19.95 -11.98
N GLY A 223 16.20 19.86 -12.49
CA GLY A 223 14.99 20.23 -11.74
C GLY A 223 14.78 19.40 -10.46
N ILE A 224 15.16 18.11 -10.45
CA ILE A 224 15.15 17.27 -9.23
C ILE A 224 16.15 17.82 -8.20
N LYS A 225 17.38 18.13 -8.62
CA LYS A 225 18.41 18.68 -7.74
C LYS A 225 17.94 19.99 -7.10
N ASP A 226 17.35 20.87 -7.89
CA ASP A 226 16.81 22.13 -7.41
C ASP A 226 15.63 21.92 -6.45
N SER A 227 14.75 20.96 -6.73
CA SER A 227 13.62 20.62 -5.85
C SER A 227 14.10 20.11 -4.49
N PHE A 228 15.10 19.22 -4.46
CA PHE A 228 15.70 18.74 -3.21
C PHE A 228 16.34 19.88 -2.42
N LYS A 229 17.06 20.76 -3.09
CA LYS A 229 17.65 21.95 -2.46
C LYS A 229 16.58 22.86 -1.86
N GLN A 230 15.44 23.06 -2.52
CA GLN A 230 14.35 23.85 -1.96
C GLN A 230 13.78 23.24 -0.67
N VAL A 231 13.67 21.91 -0.59
CA VAL A 231 13.23 21.19 0.62
C VAL A 231 14.27 21.33 1.74
N GLU A 232 15.56 21.24 1.41
CA GLU A 232 16.66 21.42 2.35
C GLU A 232 16.72 22.85 2.90
N ASP A 233 16.61 23.84 2.01
CA ASP A 233 16.50 25.26 2.39
C ASP A 233 15.32 25.47 3.35
N LEU A 234 14.14 24.89 3.05
CA LEU A 234 12.96 24.99 3.91
C LEU A 234 13.17 24.37 5.29
N LYS A 235 13.89 23.24 5.36
CA LYS A 235 14.21 22.56 6.62
C LYS A 235 15.00 23.48 7.57
N SER A 236 15.97 24.24 7.03
CA SER A 236 16.73 25.20 7.83
C SER A 236 15.90 26.39 8.30
N LEU A 237 14.87 26.77 7.53
CA LEU A 237 14.05 27.94 7.80
C LEU A 237 12.94 27.68 8.82
N ILE A 238 12.34 26.48 8.84
CA ILE A 238 11.07 26.26 9.55
C ILE A 238 11.19 26.22 11.08
N ASP A 239 12.34 25.79 11.62
CA ASP A 239 12.55 25.57 13.05
C ASP A 239 12.34 26.84 13.90
N PRO A 240 12.92 28.01 13.54
CA PRO A 240 12.59 29.29 14.17
C PRO A 240 11.09 29.61 14.19
N PHE A 241 10.38 29.42 13.08
CA PHE A 241 8.97 29.79 12.98
C PHE A 241 8.05 28.93 13.84
N VAL A 242 8.37 27.64 13.96
CA VAL A 242 7.64 26.74 14.87
C VAL A 242 7.72 27.26 16.32
N ARG A 243 8.90 27.75 16.74
CA ARG A 243 9.06 28.37 18.07
C ARG A 243 8.26 29.67 18.20
N ASP A 244 8.26 30.49 17.15
CA ASP A 244 7.61 31.81 17.16
C ASP A 244 6.08 31.69 17.19
N ILE A 245 5.51 30.84 16.34
CA ILE A 245 4.06 30.56 16.35
C ILE A 245 3.64 29.82 17.63
N SER A 246 4.52 29.04 18.24
CA SER A 246 4.26 28.46 19.57
C SER A 246 4.26 29.49 20.68
N SER A 247 5.12 30.51 20.60
CA SER A 247 5.12 31.64 21.52
C SER A 247 3.82 32.45 21.36
N LEU A 248 3.41 32.75 20.12
CA LEU A 248 2.15 33.45 19.86
C LEU A 248 0.93 32.65 20.35
N LYS A 249 0.94 31.34 20.17
CA LYS A 249 -0.09 30.43 20.70
C LYS A 249 -0.20 30.59 22.22
N LYS A 250 0.93 30.50 22.94
CA LYS A 250 0.95 30.68 24.39
C LYS A 250 0.45 32.06 24.80
N ILE A 251 0.89 33.13 24.14
CA ILE A 251 0.42 34.51 24.45
C ILE A 251 -1.11 34.59 24.33
N LYS A 252 -1.68 33.96 23.29
CA LYS A 252 -3.14 33.93 23.11
C LYS A 252 -3.87 33.07 24.12
N GLU A 253 -3.37 31.87 24.41
CA GLU A 253 -3.89 31.01 25.48
C GLU A 253 -3.83 31.73 26.83
N ASN A 254 -2.74 32.46 27.09
CA ASN A 254 -2.53 33.21 28.31
C ASN A 254 -3.58 34.31 28.50
N ARG A 255 -3.97 34.98 27.42
CA ARG A 255 -4.98 36.05 27.43
C ARG A 255 -6.41 35.51 27.56
N LEU A 256 -6.69 34.37 26.94
CA LEU A 256 -8.01 33.72 27.00
C LEU A 256 -8.25 33.03 28.35
N TYR A 257 -7.20 32.46 28.92
CA TYR A 257 -7.23 31.71 30.17
C TYR A 257 -6.28 32.32 31.21
N PRO A 258 -6.53 33.56 31.66
CA PRO A 258 -5.60 34.32 32.52
C PRO A 258 -5.33 33.65 33.87
N ASN A 259 -6.23 32.78 34.33
CA ASN A 259 -6.09 32.01 35.57
C ASN A 259 -5.13 30.83 35.45
N MET A 260 -4.74 30.41 34.25
CA MET A 260 -3.81 29.29 34.03
C MET A 260 -2.34 29.74 34.09
N ASN A 261 -2.08 31.04 34.09
CA ASN A 261 -0.71 31.56 34.09
C ASN A 261 -0.26 31.94 35.48
N GLN A 262 0.94 31.51 35.84
CA GLN A 262 1.58 31.97 37.07
C GLN A 262 2.19 33.36 36.84
N LYS A 263 1.42 34.40 37.18
CA LYS A 263 1.95 35.77 37.30
C LYS A 263 2.67 35.92 38.63
N THR A 264 3.81 36.58 38.65
CA THR A 264 4.60 36.80 39.87
C THR A 264 4.42 38.23 40.37
N HIS A 265 4.44 39.20 39.47
CA HIS A 265 4.46 40.62 39.80
C HIS A 265 3.09 41.30 39.65
N THR A 266 2.22 40.76 38.79
CA THR A 266 0.95 41.38 38.38
C THR A 266 -0.25 40.48 38.67
N ARG A 267 -0.18 39.66 39.73
CA ARG A 267 -1.23 38.73 40.17
C ARG A 267 -2.62 39.37 40.35
N GLY A 268 -2.64 40.66 40.68
CA GLY A 268 -3.85 41.46 40.82
C GLY A 268 -4.49 41.96 39.52
N PHE A 269 -3.81 41.77 38.39
CA PHE A 269 -4.19 42.20 37.05
C PHE A 269 -4.20 40.99 36.12
N LEU A 270 -5.15 40.10 36.32
CA LEU A 270 -5.25 38.82 35.61
C LEU A 270 -5.42 39.04 34.09
N LYS A 271 -6.25 40.00 33.69
CA LYS A 271 -6.45 40.40 32.29
C LYS A 271 -5.42 41.46 31.82
N GLY A 272 -4.38 41.70 32.60
CA GLY A 272 -3.27 42.58 32.21
C GLY A 272 -3.70 44.03 32.06
N ILE A 273 -3.40 44.62 30.90
CA ILE A 273 -3.67 46.03 30.58
C ILE A 273 -5.15 46.40 30.79
N PHE A 274 -6.07 45.53 30.40
CA PHE A 274 -7.51 45.76 30.60
C PHE A 274 -7.88 46.04 32.07
N ASP A 275 -7.27 45.32 33.02
CA ASP A 275 -7.56 45.52 34.44
C ASP A 275 -6.96 46.84 34.96
N ILE A 276 -5.90 47.37 34.34
CA ILE A 276 -5.36 48.71 34.64
C ILE A 276 -6.29 49.79 34.09
N SER A 277 -6.83 49.62 32.88
CA SER A 277 -7.85 50.54 32.35
C SER A 277 -9.11 50.53 33.22
N GLN A 278 -9.52 49.36 33.72
CA GLN A 278 -10.63 49.25 34.68
C GLN A 278 -10.31 49.92 36.01
N LEU A 279 -9.08 49.80 36.52
CA LEU A 279 -8.62 50.53 37.72
C LEU A 279 -8.79 52.04 37.54
N LYS A 280 -8.41 52.60 36.39
CA LYS A 280 -8.61 54.04 36.09
C LYS A 280 -10.08 54.43 36.23
N SER A 281 -10.99 53.64 35.65
CA SER A 281 -12.44 53.86 35.77
C SER A 281 -12.96 53.70 37.21
N ASP A 282 -12.39 52.76 37.97
CA ASP A 282 -12.81 52.50 39.34
C ASP A 282 -12.48 53.68 40.26
N LEU A 283 -11.32 54.31 40.06
CA LEU A 283 -10.89 55.49 40.85
C LEU A 283 -11.80 56.69 40.67
N SER A 284 -12.40 56.86 39.49
CA SER A 284 -13.39 57.92 39.22
C SER A 284 -14.76 57.67 39.88
N SER A 285 -14.94 56.59 40.63
CA SER A 285 -16.20 56.27 41.31
C SER A 285 -16.43 57.13 42.56
N GLN A 286 -17.54 57.88 42.58
CA GLN A 286 -18.02 58.64 43.76
C GLN A 286 -18.20 57.79 45.03
N TRP A 287 -18.30 56.46 44.87
CA TRP A 287 -18.38 55.54 45.98
C TRP A 287 -17.11 55.52 46.85
N ILE A 288 -15.92 55.71 46.26
CA ILE A 288 -14.64 55.70 46.99
C ILE A 288 -14.54 56.91 47.92
N GLU A 289 -15.02 58.07 47.46
CA GLU A 289 -15.09 59.27 48.30
C GLU A 289 -16.10 59.09 49.44
N SER A 290 -17.18 58.34 49.20
CA SER A 290 -18.21 58.05 50.20
C SER A 290 -17.69 57.16 51.33
N ILE A 291 -16.91 56.12 51.02
CA ILE A 291 -16.37 55.19 52.04
C ILE A 291 -15.18 55.78 52.82
N SER A 292 -14.45 56.73 52.24
CA SER A 292 -13.36 57.44 52.93
C SER A 292 -13.83 58.66 53.74
N ASN A 293 -15.14 58.89 53.88
CA ASN A 293 -15.69 60.12 54.44
C ASN A 293 -15.06 61.39 53.81
N ARG A 294 -14.82 61.34 52.49
CA ARG A 294 -14.18 62.38 51.68
C ARG A 294 -12.75 62.78 52.10
N THR A 295 -12.09 62.00 52.96
CA THR A 295 -10.68 62.24 53.32
C THR A 295 -9.74 61.91 52.15
N VAL A 296 -10.13 60.98 51.29
CA VAL A 296 -9.41 60.60 50.08
C VAL A 296 -10.27 60.98 48.88
N SER A 297 -9.83 61.97 48.10
CA SER A 297 -10.51 62.33 46.85
C SER A 297 -10.09 61.41 45.70
N SER A 298 -11.01 61.16 44.78
CA SER A 298 -10.74 60.40 43.55
C SER A 298 -9.57 61.02 42.77
N GLU A 299 -9.50 62.35 42.71
CA GLU A 299 -8.42 63.09 42.04
C GLU A 299 -7.04 62.81 42.66
N LYS A 300 -6.94 62.72 43.99
CA LYS A 300 -5.67 62.41 44.66
C LYS A 300 -5.21 61.00 44.37
N LEU A 301 -6.13 60.03 44.35
CA LEU A 301 -5.81 58.64 44.01
C LEU A 301 -5.38 58.50 42.55
N GLU A 302 -6.10 59.16 41.63
CA GLU A 302 -5.77 59.16 40.21
C GLU A 302 -4.39 59.76 39.95
N LYS A 303 -4.09 60.92 40.53
CA LYS A 303 -2.74 61.53 40.47
C LYS A 303 -1.67 60.62 41.07
N SER A 304 -1.99 59.95 42.18
CA SER A 304 -1.06 59.04 42.84
C SER A 304 -0.75 57.82 41.99
N LEU A 305 -1.65 57.39 41.10
CA LEU A 305 -1.47 56.23 40.21
C LEU A 305 -1.14 56.62 38.75
N ALA A 306 -0.89 57.91 38.48
CA ALA A 306 -0.63 58.42 37.14
C ALA A 306 0.52 57.72 36.39
N PRO A 307 1.67 57.38 37.03
CA PRO A 307 2.72 56.60 36.37
C PRO A 307 2.25 55.25 35.82
N LEU A 308 1.37 54.56 36.55
CA LEU A 308 0.81 53.29 36.11
C LEU A 308 -0.13 53.45 34.90
N PHE A 309 -0.90 54.54 34.86
CA PHE A 309 -1.76 54.85 33.70
C PHE A 309 -0.96 55.28 32.47
N LEU A 310 0.17 55.99 32.66
CA LEU A 310 1.08 56.27 31.55
C LEU A 310 1.66 54.97 30.97
N LEU A 311 2.03 54.01 31.83
CA LEU A 311 2.47 52.68 31.39
C LEU A 311 1.37 51.96 30.60
N GLU A 312 0.11 52.02 31.05
CA GLU A 312 -1.03 51.48 30.30
C GLU A 312 -1.14 52.12 28.91
N GLU A 313 -1.12 53.45 28.81
CA GLU A 313 -1.23 54.17 27.54
C GLU A 313 -0.11 53.78 26.56
N LEU A 314 1.12 53.58 27.05
CA LEU A 314 2.25 53.12 26.24
C LEU A 314 2.09 51.69 25.72
N LEU A 315 1.47 50.81 26.52
CA LEU A 315 1.32 49.39 26.20
C LEU A 315 0.04 49.08 25.41
N LYS A 316 -0.97 49.95 25.49
CA LYS A 316 -2.29 49.76 24.89
C LYS A 316 -2.23 49.43 23.40
N LYS A 317 -1.42 50.18 22.64
CA LYS A 317 -1.27 49.92 21.20
C LYS A 317 -0.73 48.51 20.92
N ALA A 318 0.25 48.05 21.70
CA ALA A 318 0.78 46.70 21.55
C ALA A 318 -0.24 45.63 21.97
N ASP A 319 -0.98 45.90 23.04
CA ASP A 319 -2.04 45.01 23.56
C ASP A 319 -3.15 44.78 22.53
N GLU A 320 -3.62 45.85 21.90
CA GLU A 320 -4.65 45.81 20.86
C GLU A 320 -4.21 44.99 19.63
N GLN A 321 -2.91 45.04 19.25
CA GLN A 321 -2.40 44.26 18.11
C GLN A 321 -2.50 42.76 18.33
N PHE A 322 -2.30 42.29 19.56
CA PHE A 322 -2.44 40.88 19.86
C PHE A 322 -3.89 40.45 19.69
N ASP A 323 -4.87 41.25 20.06
CA ASP A 323 -6.30 40.91 19.97
C ASP A 323 -6.81 40.79 18.52
N LEU A 324 -6.19 41.49 17.56
CA LEU A 324 -6.52 41.40 16.13
C LEU A 324 -6.31 40.01 15.53
N ILE A 325 -5.47 39.15 16.13
CA ILE A 325 -5.17 37.82 15.61
C ILE A 325 -6.16 36.80 16.20
N PRO A 326 -6.99 36.08 15.44
CA PRO A 326 -7.87 35.06 16.01
C PRO A 326 -7.08 33.88 16.59
N ILE A 327 -7.48 33.36 17.76
CA ILE A 327 -6.83 32.19 18.39
C ILE A 327 -6.87 30.96 17.48
N ASP A 328 -7.99 30.72 16.80
CA ASP A 328 -8.16 29.56 15.91
C ASP A 328 -7.13 29.57 14.77
N SER A 329 -6.85 30.75 14.20
CA SER A 329 -5.83 30.92 13.17
C SER A 329 -4.43 30.58 13.69
N VAL A 330 -4.12 30.95 14.94
CA VAL A 330 -2.84 30.63 15.57
C VAL A 330 -2.73 29.13 15.83
N LEU A 331 -3.77 28.50 16.37
CA LEU A 331 -3.81 27.07 16.64
C LEU A 331 -3.66 26.24 15.35
N GLN A 332 -4.38 26.62 14.29
CA GLN A 332 -4.27 25.95 12.99
C GLN A 332 -2.88 26.12 12.38
N SER A 333 -2.34 27.33 12.37
CA SER A 333 -1.00 27.61 11.84
C SER A 333 0.08 26.84 12.60
N ASN A 334 -0.02 26.80 13.93
CA ASN A 334 0.87 26.05 14.79
C ASN A 334 0.88 24.56 14.42
N ARG A 335 -0.30 23.93 14.33
CA ARG A 335 -0.45 22.52 13.95
C ARG A 335 0.15 22.24 12.58
N LEU A 336 -0.16 23.05 11.57
CA LEU A 336 0.32 22.84 10.19
C LEU A 336 1.85 22.98 10.10
N LEU A 337 2.43 23.98 10.78
CA LEU A 337 3.88 24.16 10.79
C LEU A 337 4.60 23.00 11.48
N PHE A 338 4.06 22.47 12.59
CA PHE A 338 4.61 21.27 13.23
C PHE A 338 4.55 20.05 12.32
N GLU A 339 3.45 19.87 11.58
CA GLU A 339 3.33 18.77 10.63
C GLU A 339 4.38 18.87 9.52
N ILE A 340 4.55 20.06 8.93
CA ILE A 340 5.57 20.31 7.90
C ILE A 340 6.97 20.04 8.48
N GLN A 341 7.28 20.58 9.65
CA GLN A 341 8.56 20.38 10.33
C GLN A 341 8.85 18.89 10.56
N SER A 342 7.87 18.14 11.06
CA SER A 342 8.01 16.70 11.30
C SER A 342 8.28 15.93 10.02
N ARG A 343 7.57 16.26 8.93
CA ARG A 343 7.80 15.63 7.62
C ARG A 343 9.21 15.94 7.12
N LEU A 344 9.64 17.19 7.16
CA LEU A 344 10.98 17.62 6.72
C LEU A 344 12.12 16.98 7.52
N LYS A 345 11.93 16.74 8.83
CA LYS A 345 12.93 16.06 9.66
C LYS A 345 13.15 14.62 9.25
N ASN A 346 12.07 13.93 8.86
CA ASN A 346 12.10 12.51 8.49
C ASN A 346 12.46 12.27 7.01
N THR A 347 12.51 13.32 6.18
CA THR A 347 12.93 13.19 4.79
C THR A 347 14.45 13.07 4.69
N SER A 348 14.92 11.93 4.19
CA SER A 348 16.30 11.77 3.72
C SER A 348 16.42 12.39 2.32
N LEU A 349 17.32 13.36 2.17
CA LEU A 349 17.56 14.05 0.90
C LEU A 349 18.99 13.75 0.45
N ASP A 350 19.14 12.87 -0.54
CA ASP A 350 20.41 12.70 -1.25
C ASP A 350 20.18 12.83 -2.75
N SER A 351 20.10 14.09 -3.21
CA SER A 351 19.98 14.40 -4.63
C SER A 351 21.24 14.03 -5.40
N THR A 352 22.41 13.98 -4.75
CA THR A 352 23.69 13.68 -5.41
C THR A 352 23.74 12.22 -5.84
N GLN A 353 23.35 11.29 -4.97
CA GLN A 353 23.26 9.87 -5.33
C GLN A 353 22.25 9.63 -6.46
N LEU A 354 21.07 10.24 -6.37
CA LEU A 354 20.03 10.08 -7.39
C LEU A 354 20.46 10.64 -8.75
N THR A 355 20.99 11.86 -8.78
CA THR A 355 21.46 12.49 -10.04
C THR A 355 22.64 11.73 -10.64
N SER A 356 23.58 11.26 -9.81
CA SER A 356 24.70 10.43 -10.27
C SER A 356 24.22 9.09 -10.84
N PHE A 357 23.23 8.45 -10.19
CA PHE A 357 22.61 7.24 -10.70
C PHE A 357 21.97 7.47 -12.07
N LEU A 358 21.17 8.52 -12.23
CA LEU A 358 20.50 8.85 -13.49
C LEU A 358 21.51 9.12 -14.61
N TYR A 359 22.57 9.87 -14.32
CA TYR A 359 23.64 10.14 -15.28
C TYR A 359 24.36 8.84 -15.69
N ASN A 360 24.73 8.01 -14.73
CA ASN A 360 25.38 6.72 -15.00
C ASN A 360 24.46 5.75 -15.76
N MET A 361 23.16 5.77 -15.52
CA MET A 361 22.20 4.96 -16.26
C MET A 361 22.18 5.33 -17.75
N GLU A 362 22.23 6.62 -18.07
CA GLU A 362 22.30 7.09 -19.46
C GLU A 362 23.63 6.72 -20.12
N GLU A 363 24.75 7.14 -19.50
CA GLU A 363 26.10 7.06 -20.09
C GLU A 363 26.72 5.66 -20.04
N ALA A 364 26.48 4.89 -18.97
CA ALA A 364 27.13 3.60 -18.80
C ALA A 364 26.26 2.43 -19.24
N CYS A 365 24.93 2.55 -19.13
CA CYS A 365 24.01 1.43 -19.39
C CYS A 365 23.27 1.54 -20.72
N LEU A 366 22.60 2.68 -20.98
CA LEU A 366 21.75 2.81 -22.18
C LEU A 366 22.57 3.03 -23.45
N SER A 367 23.53 3.96 -23.42
CA SER A 367 24.38 4.27 -24.59
C SER A 367 25.19 3.06 -25.09
N LYS A 368 25.50 2.12 -24.20
CA LYS A 368 26.26 0.89 -24.47
C LYS A 368 25.38 -0.34 -24.69
N ALA A 369 24.06 -0.22 -24.54
CA ALA A 369 23.17 -1.34 -24.73
C ALA A 369 23.17 -1.75 -26.21
N LYS A 370 23.53 -3.01 -26.47
CA LYS A 370 23.37 -3.57 -27.81
C LYS A 370 21.89 -3.73 -28.11
N ALA A 371 21.49 -3.37 -29.33
CA ALA A 371 20.17 -3.68 -29.83
C ALA A 371 19.97 -5.21 -29.80
N VAL A 372 18.87 -5.64 -29.18
CA VAL A 372 18.46 -7.04 -29.18
C VAL A 372 17.34 -7.17 -30.19
N ASP A 373 17.56 -8.00 -31.20
CA ASP A 373 16.51 -8.36 -32.15
C ASP A 373 15.64 -9.47 -31.52
N VAL A 374 14.38 -9.13 -31.22
CA VAL A 374 13.43 -10.06 -30.59
C VAL A 374 13.16 -11.29 -31.47
N SER A 375 13.31 -11.17 -32.80
CA SER A 375 13.12 -12.29 -33.71
C SER A 375 14.10 -13.44 -33.42
N THR A 376 15.30 -13.11 -32.90
CA THR A 376 16.32 -14.10 -32.53
C THR A 376 15.95 -14.94 -31.31
N LEU A 377 14.92 -14.55 -30.54
CA LEU A 377 14.47 -15.30 -29.37
C LEU A 377 13.48 -16.42 -29.73
N GLN A 378 12.81 -16.35 -30.87
CA GLN A 378 11.71 -17.25 -31.23
C GLN A 378 12.14 -18.72 -31.25
N GLU A 379 13.34 -19.00 -31.74
CA GLU A 379 13.89 -20.37 -31.75
C GLU A 379 14.14 -20.88 -30.33
N SER A 380 14.67 -20.02 -29.45
CA SER A 380 14.91 -20.35 -28.04
C SER A 380 13.60 -20.63 -27.30
N GLU A 381 12.57 -19.82 -27.55
CA GLU A 381 11.24 -20.04 -26.98
C GLU A 381 10.62 -21.35 -27.43
N THR A 382 10.70 -21.63 -28.74
CA THR A 382 10.15 -22.86 -29.29
C THR A 382 10.84 -24.07 -28.68
N LEU A 383 12.17 -24.05 -28.61
CA LEU A 383 12.94 -25.14 -28.00
C LEU A 383 12.60 -25.31 -26.52
N VAL A 384 12.62 -24.24 -25.73
CA VAL A 384 12.32 -24.32 -24.30
C VAL A 384 10.88 -24.75 -24.08
N GLY A 385 9.92 -24.25 -24.85
CA GLY A 385 8.53 -24.67 -24.81
C GLY A 385 8.38 -26.19 -24.99
N ILE A 386 9.05 -26.75 -26.00
CA ILE A 386 9.09 -28.20 -26.24
C ILE A 386 9.69 -28.94 -25.04
N ILE A 387 10.82 -28.47 -24.51
CA ILE A 387 11.50 -29.10 -23.36
C ILE A 387 10.59 -29.12 -22.13
N LEU A 388 9.94 -28.00 -21.81
CA LEU A 388 9.05 -27.88 -20.65
C LEU A 388 7.81 -28.76 -20.79
N GLU A 389 7.24 -28.84 -22.00
CA GLU A 389 6.09 -29.70 -22.30
C GLU A 389 6.48 -31.18 -22.23
N MET A 390 7.66 -31.56 -22.74
CA MET A 390 8.20 -32.91 -22.60
C MET A 390 8.39 -33.28 -21.13
N GLY A 391 9.02 -32.42 -20.34
CA GLY A 391 9.20 -32.63 -18.91
C GLY A 391 7.87 -32.89 -18.18
N GLU A 392 6.83 -32.11 -18.51
CA GLU A 392 5.48 -32.33 -17.98
C GLU A 392 4.92 -33.71 -18.32
N LYS A 393 5.02 -34.09 -19.60
CA LYS A 393 4.48 -35.37 -20.09
C LYS A 393 5.19 -36.53 -19.41
N PHE A 394 6.51 -36.46 -19.25
CA PHE A 394 7.28 -37.49 -18.54
C PHE A 394 6.95 -37.56 -17.05
N GLU A 395 6.76 -36.41 -16.38
CA GLU A 395 6.33 -36.38 -14.98
C GLU A 395 4.93 -37.00 -14.82
N ASN A 396 4.01 -36.68 -15.72
CA ASN A 396 2.66 -37.25 -15.74
C ASN A 396 2.68 -38.76 -16.01
N LEU A 397 3.49 -39.23 -16.96
CA LEU A 397 3.69 -40.66 -17.23
C LEU A 397 4.28 -41.38 -16.02
N LYS A 398 5.30 -40.79 -15.36
CA LYS A 398 5.87 -41.35 -14.13
C LYS A 398 4.82 -41.45 -13.03
N ASN A 399 4.03 -40.39 -12.84
CA ASN A 399 2.94 -40.39 -11.88
C ASN A 399 1.90 -41.47 -12.19
N LEU A 400 1.53 -41.64 -13.46
CA LEU A 400 0.62 -42.70 -13.90
C LEU A 400 1.15 -44.09 -13.50
N VAL A 401 2.41 -44.42 -13.84
CA VAL A 401 2.95 -45.77 -13.59
C VAL A 401 3.30 -46.05 -12.12
N THR A 402 3.48 -45.01 -11.30
CA THR A 402 3.85 -45.17 -9.88
C THR A 402 2.67 -45.04 -8.92
N LYS A 403 1.63 -44.28 -9.27
CA LYS A 403 0.50 -43.98 -8.38
C LYS A 403 -0.79 -44.71 -8.74
N THR A 404 -0.90 -45.29 -9.94
CA THR A 404 -2.12 -46.00 -10.35
C THR A 404 -2.20 -47.39 -9.74
N ASP A 405 -3.18 -47.61 -8.88
CA ASP A 405 -3.57 -48.96 -8.45
C ASP A 405 -4.50 -49.59 -9.51
N ILE A 406 -3.92 -50.47 -10.33
CA ILE A 406 -4.64 -51.16 -11.41
C ILE A 406 -5.73 -52.09 -10.88
N ASN A 407 -5.53 -52.72 -9.72
CA ASN A 407 -6.51 -53.64 -9.15
C ASN A 407 -7.72 -52.85 -8.65
N GLN A 408 -7.48 -51.71 -7.99
CA GLN A 408 -8.55 -50.81 -7.61
C GLN A 408 -9.31 -50.29 -8.83
N LEU A 409 -8.61 -49.84 -9.87
CA LEU A 409 -9.24 -49.31 -11.07
C LEU A 409 -10.06 -50.37 -11.82
N LYS A 410 -9.54 -51.60 -11.94
CA LYS A 410 -10.27 -52.73 -12.51
C LYS A 410 -11.53 -53.04 -11.72
N ASN A 411 -11.44 -53.09 -10.39
CA ASN A 411 -12.61 -53.28 -9.54
C ASN A 411 -13.66 -52.17 -9.72
N GLU A 412 -13.23 -50.90 -9.82
CA GLU A 412 -14.14 -49.77 -10.08
C GLU A 412 -14.81 -49.90 -11.46
N MET A 413 -14.08 -50.32 -12.50
CA MET A 413 -14.65 -50.59 -13.83
C MET A 413 -15.64 -51.76 -13.81
N ASP A 414 -15.32 -52.87 -13.14
CA ASP A 414 -16.18 -54.04 -13.03
C ASP A 414 -17.47 -53.71 -12.26
N GLU A 415 -17.39 -52.87 -11.23
CA GLU A 415 -18.57 -52.38 -10.50
C GLU A 415 -19.47 -51.52 -11.36
N VAL A 416 -18.90 -50.65 -12.21
CA VAL A 416 -19.67 -49.85 -13.17
C VAL A 416 -20.26 -50.73 -14.27
N MET A 417 -19.53 -51.75 -14.74
CA MET A 417 -20.05 -52.73 -15.69
C MET A 417 -21.28 -53.46 -15.14
N LYS A 418 -21.25 -53.86 -13.86
CA LYS A 418 -22.40 -54.48 -13.18
C LYS A 418 -23.63 -53.57 -13.07
N LEU A 419 -23.50 -52.26 -13.25
CA LEU A 419 -24.67 -51.37 -13.32
C LEU A 419 -25.42 -51.53 -14.65
N ALA A 420 -24.72 -51.92 -15.72
CA ALA A 420 -25.29 -52.29 -17.01
C ALA A 420 -25.80 -53.75 -17.00
N ASN A 421 -26.62 -54.08 -15.99
CA ASN A 421 -27.10 -55.44 -15.72
C ASN A 421 -28.28 -55.84 -16.61
N PHE A 422 -28.06 -55.90 -17.93
CA PHE A 422 -29.05 -56.42 -18.86
C PHE A 422 -29.25 -57.92 -18.62
N THR A 423 -30.51 -58.37 -18.60
CA THR A 423 -30.84 -59.78 -18.33
C THR A 423 -30.31 -60.70 -19.43
N ASN A 424 -30.36 -60.24 -20.69
CA ASN A 424 -29.77 -60.92 -21.84
C ASN A 424 -29.26 -59.88 -22.86
N PRO A 425 -27.98 -59.48 -22.79
CA PRO A 425 -27.39 -58.50 -23.71
C PRO A 425 -27.43 -58.93 -25.19
N GLY A 426 -27.56 -60.23 -25.47
CA GLY A 426 -27.69 -60.77 -26.82
C GLY A 426 -29.08 -60.61 -27.43
N ASP A 427 -30.11 -60.41 -26.60
CA ASP A 427 -31.47 -60.09 -27.03
C ASP A 427 -31.65 -58.56 -27.03
N LYS A 428 -31.60 -57.98 -28.24
CA LYS A 428 -31.74 -56.53 -28.45
C LYS A 428 -33.13 -56.02 -28.09
N ASP A 429 -34.16 -56.84 -28.23
CA ASP A 429 -35.55 -56.45 -27.97
C ASP A 429 -35.80 -56.38 -26.46
N GLN A 430 -35.26 -57.35 -25.73
CA GLN A 430 -35.27 -57.35 -24.28
C GLN A 430 -34.40 -56.22 -23.72
N SER A 431 -33.16 -56.09 -24.17
CA SER A 431 -32.22 -55.06 -23.69
C SER A 431 -32.73 -53.64 -23.94
N ALA A 432 -33.39 -53.40 -25.08
CA ALA A 432 -34.03 -52.13 -25.37
C ALA A 432 -35.16 -51.77 -24.38
N LYS A 433 -35.91 -52.76 -23.87
CA LYS A 433 -36.95 -52.52 -22.87
C LYS A 433 -36.37 -52.20 -21.48
N GLU A 434 -35.22 -52.78 -21.16
CA GLU A 434 -34.52 -52.59 -19.88
C GLU A 434 -33.72 -51.26 -19.82
N LEU A 435 -33.37 -50.71 -20.99
CA LEU A 435 -32.48 -49.55 -21.15
C LEU A 435 -32.87 -48.31 -20.33
N PRO A 436 -34.13 -47.81 -20.31
CA PRO A 436 -34.47 -46.61 -19.55
C PRO A 436 -34.20 -46.76 -18.05
N THR A 437 -34.47 -47.95 -17.49
CA THR A 437 -34.25 -48.25 -16.07
C THR A 437 -32.77 -48.34 -15.75
N ILE A 438 -32.00 -49.06 -16.57
CA ILE A 438 -30.54 -49.21 -16.42
C ILE A 438 -29.85 -47.85 -16.53
N LEU A 439 -30.22 -47.05 -17.53
CA LEU A 439 -29.67 -45.72 -17.75
C LEU A 439 -29.90 -44.79 -16.55
N LYS A 440 -31.13 -44.77 -16.01
CA LYS A 440 -31.46 -44.01 -14.80
C LYS A 440 -30.66 -44.47 -13.59
N SER A 441 -30.46 -45.78 -13.42
CA SER A 441 -29.64 -46.36 -12.35
C SER A 441 -28.17 -45.92 -12.47
N MET A 442 -27.58 -46.03 -13.66
CA MET A 442 -26.19 -45.66 -13.91
C MET A 442 -25.92 -44.17 -13.68
N LYS A 443 -26.77 -43.28 -14.21
CA LYS A 443 -26.61 -41.82 -14.05
C LYS A 443 -26.70 -41.37 -12.60
N ASN A 444 -27.53 -42.04 -11.80
CA ASN A 444 -27.70 -41.73 -10.38
C ASN A 444 -26.63 -42.39 -9.50
N ASN A 445 -25.79 -43.28 -10.04
CA ASN A 445 -24.81 -43.99 -9.26
C ASN A 445 -23.50 -43.18 -9.10
N GLU A 446 -23.07 -42.99 -7.86
CA GLU A 446 -21.84 -42.25 -7.56
C GLU A 446 -20.56 -42.91 -8.09
N LYS A 447 -20.55 -44.25 -8.22
CA LYS A 447 -19.38 -44.98 -8.77
C LYS A 447 -19.18 -44.69 -10.26
N PHE A 448 -20.26 -44.61 -11.03
CA PHE A 448 -20.24 -44.21 -12.44
C PHE A 448 -19.68 -42.79 -12.61
N LYS A 449 -20.18 -41.84 -11.81
CA LYS A 449 -19.69 -40.45 -11.82
C LYS A 449 -18.22 -40.34 -11.40
N LYS A 450 -17.79 -41.15 -10.42
CA LYS A 450 -16.41 -41.16 -9.92
C LYS A 450 -15.44 -41.72 -10.96
N LEU A 451 -15.75 -42.85 -11.59
CA LEU A 451 -14.90 -43.49 -12.60
C LEU A 451 -14.63 -42.54 -13.77
N LYS A 452 -15.64 -41.81 -14.23
CA LYS A 452 -15.54 -40.83 -15.34
C LYS A 452 -14.57 -39.67 -15.07
N LYS A 453 -14.44 -39.25 -13.81
CA LYS A 453 -13.59 -38.11 -13.39
C LYS A 453 -12.13 -38.51 -13.19
N LYS A 454 -11.89 -39.80 -12.94
CA LYS A 454 -10.57 -40.40 -12.75
C LYS A 454 -9.92 -40.63 -14.10
#